data_AF-A0A7Y1XBV7-F1
#
_entry.id   AF-A0A7Y1XBV7-F1
#
_cell.length_a   1.000
_cell.length_b   1.000
_cell.length_c   1.000
_cell.angle_alpha   90.00
_cell.angle_beta   90.00
_cell.angle_gamma   90.00
#
_symmetry.space_group_name_H-M   'P 1'
#
loop_
_entity.id
_entity.type
_entity.pdbx_description
1 polymer ?
#
loop_
_entity_poly.entity_id
_entity_poly.type
_entity_poly.pdbx_seq_one_letter_code
_entity_poly.pdbx_strand_id
1 'polypeptide(L)'
;MAAVMWFRRDLRLDDNPAWSAATSEHGEVTALFIVDQRLLDAAGDLRRNLLIANLNALDADLKERGGRLRIEAGEASAVLANQGGTVYWNADYSPYAIARDGRVRKQVERHEVFHGNFIHYPG
;
A
#
# COMPACT_ATOMS: atom_id res chain seq x y z
N MET A 1 14.58 13.24 -0.67
CA MET A 1 14.16 12.35 0.45
C MET A 1 13.42 11.18 -0.16
N ALA A 2 13.57 9.96 0.37
CA ALA A 2 12.90 8.77 -0.15
C ALA A 2 11.45 8.66 0.36
N ALA A 3 10.59 7.98 -0.39
CA ALA A 3 9.23 7.66 0.01
C ALA A 3 8.92 6.17 -0.16
N VAL A 4 7.92 5.69 0.59
CA VAL A 4 7.37 4.35 0.42
C VAL A 4 5.90 4.47 0.07
N MET A 5 5.51 3.96 -1.09
CA MET A 5 4.11 3.77 -1.44
C MET A 5 3.65 2.40 -0.94
N TRP A 6 2.74 2.39 0.03
CA TRP A 6 2.16 1.17 0.57
C TRP A 6 0.83 0.81 -0.11
N PHE A 7 0.92 -0.08 -1.10
CA PHE A 7 -0.22 -0.65 -1.81
C PHE A 7 -0.97 -1.68 -0.96
N ARG A 8 -2.31 -1.69 -1.06
CA ARG A 8 -3.18 -2.64 -0.36
C ARG A 8 -4.28 -3.19 -1.26
N ARG A 9 -5.49 -2.64 -1.19
CA ARG A 9 -6.62 -3.07 -2.06
C ARG A 9 -6.62 -2.35 -3.41
N ASP A 10 -5.85 -1.29 -3.49
CA ASP A 10 -5.65 -0.35 -4.57
C ASP A 10 -4.44 -0.74 -5.43
N LEU A 11 -4.38 -1.99 -5.90
CA LEU A 11 -3.29 -2.55 -6.70
C LEU A 11 -3.28 -1.99 -8.14
N ARG A 12 -3.09 -0.68 -8.28
CA ARG A 12 -3.08 0.05 -9.55
C ARG A 12 -2.18 1.29 -9.46
N LEU A 13 -1.60 1.69 -10.58
CA LEU A 13 -0.87 2.95 -10.71
C LEU A 13 -1.77 4.10 -11.18
N ASP A 14 -2.69 3.80 -12.08
CA ASP A 14 -3.63 4.79 -12.62
C ASP A 14 -4.68 5.19 -11.59
N ASP A 15 -5.03 6.48 -11.60
CA ASP A 15 -6.00 7.08 -10.67
C ASP A 15 -5.73 6.70 -9.20
N ASN A 16 -4.46 6.72 -8.81
CA ASN A 16 -4.01 6.43 -7.45
C ASN A 16 -3.41 7.69 -6.83
N PRO A 17 -4.17 8.44 -5.99
CA PRO A 17 -3.71 9.74 -5.50
C PRO A 17 -2.50 9.62 -4.56
N ALA A 18 -2.42 8.59 -3.73
CA ALA A 18 -1.25 8.35 -2.89
C ALA A 18 0.02 8.06 -3.72
N TRP A 19 -0.09 7.25 -4.77
CA TRP A 19 1.02 6.99 -5.69
C TRP A 19 1.43 8.26 -6.45
N SER A 20 0.46 9.02 -6.97
CA SER A 20 0.68 10.28 -7.67
C SER A 20 1.43 11.30 -6.80
N ALA A 21 0.99 11.47 -5.55
CA ALA A 21 1.67 12.36 -4.60
C ALA A 21 3.09 11.89 -4.28
N ALA A 22 3.27 10.61 -3.93
CA ALA A 22 4.58 10.05 -3.60
C ALA A 22 5.61 10.26 -4.74
N THR A 23 5.21 9.96 -5.97
CA THR A 23 6.09 10.08 -7.16
C THR A 23 6.30 11.51 -7.64
N SER A 24 5.39 12.43 -7.32
CA SER A 24 5.54 13.85 -7.64
C SER A 24 6.45 14.60 -6.66
N GLU A 25 6.45 14.17 -5.39
CA GLU A 25 7.20 14.83 -4.31
C GLU A 25 8.59 14.22 -4.07
N HIS A 26 8.83 12.99 -4.55
CA HIS A 26 10.05 12.23 -4.27
C HIS A 26 10.67 11.64 -5.54
N GLY A 27 12.00 11.82 -5.69
CA GLY A 27 12.76 11.22 -6.79
C GLY A 27 13.05 9.72 -6.62
N GLU A 28 12.78 9.15 -5.44
CA GLU A 28 12.93 7.72 -5.17
C GLU A 28 11.75 7.23 -4.34
N VAL A 29 10.96 6.31 -4.91
CA VAL A 29 9.76 5.75 -4.30
C VAL A 29 9.83 4.23 -4.31
N THR A 30 9.77 3.63 -3.12
CA THR A 30 9.64 2.17 -3.01
C THR A 30 8.17 1.77 -3.05
N ALA A 31 7.77 1.03 -4.09
CA ALA A 31 6.48 0.36 -4.14
C ALA A 31 6.48 -0.87 -3.22
N LEU A 32 5.59 -0.90 -2.23
CA LEU A 32 5.53 -1.94 -1.20
C LEU A 32 4.13 -2.51 -1.05
N PHE A 33 4.02 -3.84 -1.06
CA PHE A 33 2.85 -4.58 -0.59
C PHE A 33 3.24 -5.42 0.64
N ILE A 34 2.41 -5.40 1.67
CA ILE A 34 2.63 -6.18 2.90
C ILE A 34 1.54 -7.23 3.00
N VAL A 35 1.93 -8.50 2.94
CA VAL A 35 1.05 -9.65 3.12
C VAL A 35 0.65 -9.72 4.59
N ASP A 36 -0.64 -9.49 4.86
CA ASP A 36 -1.23 -9.79 6.16
C ASP A 36 -1.70 -11.25 6.18
N GLN A 37 -1.03 -12.08 6.97
CA GLN A 37 -1.29 -13.51 7.06
C GLN A 37 -2.73 -13.80 7.51
N ARG A 38 -3.34 -12.98 8.38
CA ARG A 38 -4.71 -13.18 8.85
C ARG A 38 -5.71 -13.03 7.71
N LEU A 39 -5.50 -12.05 6.84
CA LEU A 39 -6.34 -11.85 5.66
C LEU A 39 -6.13 -12.96 4.62
N LEU A 40 -4.90 -13.44 4.47
CA LEU A 40 -4.56 -14.50 3.53
C LEU A 40 -5.15 -15.85 3.98
N ASP A 41 -5.07 -16.16 5.27
CA ASP A 41 -5.61 -17.38 5.88
C ASP A 41 -7.13 -17.42 5.77
N ALA A 42 -7.80 -16.27 5.97
CA ALA A 42 -9.26 -16.15 5.83
C ALA A 42 -9.76 -16.14 4.38
N ALA A 43 -8.87 -16.01 3.38
CA ALA A 43 -9.25 -15.98 1.98
C ALA A 43 -9.38 -17.40 1.39
N GLY A 44 -10.41 -17.65 0.59
CA GLY A 44 -10.50 -18.85 -0.24
C GLY A 44 -9.56 -18.79 -1.45
N ASP A 45 -9.34 -19.94 -2.10
CA ASP A 45 -8.36 -20.10 -3.18
C ASP A 45 -8.54 -19.13 -4.35
N LEU A 46 -9.79 -18.88 -4.77
CA LEU A 46 -10.09 -17.90 -5.82
C LEU A 46 -9.53 -16.52 -5.45
N ARG A 47 -9.77 -16.06 -4.22
CA ARG A 47 -9.33 -14.73 -3.78
C ARG A 47 -7.80 -14.67 -3.65
N ARG A 48 -7.15 -15.75 -3.21
CA ARG A 48 -5.68 -15.85 -3.16
C ARG A 48 -5.07 -15.78 -4.56
N ASN A 49 -5.62 -16.54 -5.51
CA ASN A 49 -5.15 -16.55 -6.90
C ASN A 49 -5.34 -15.18 -7.56
N LEU A 50 -6.48 -14.52 -7.35
CA LEU A 50 -6.72 -13.17 -7.84
C LEU A 50 -5.76 -12.14 -7.23
N LEU A 51 -5.45 -12.25 -5.94
CA LEU A 51 -4.45 -11.39 -5.31
C LEU A 51 -3.08 -11.55 -5.98
N ILE A 52 -2.62 -12.79 -6.17
CA ILE A 52 -1.33 -13.07 -6.83
C ILE A 52 -1.33 -12.51 -8.27
N ALA A 53 -2.41 -12.72 -9.03
CA ALA A 53 -2.53 -12.19 -10.38
C ALA A 53 -2.45 -10.65 -10.42
N ASN A 54 -3.15 -9.97 -9.51
CA ASN A 54 -3.14 -8.51 -9.42
C ASN A 54 -1.77 -7.96 -8.96
N LEU A 55 -1.08 -8.64 -8.04
CA LEU A 55 0.28 -8.26 -7.63
C LEU A 55 1.27 -8.40 -8.79
N ASN A 56 1.15 -9.47 -9.59
CA ASN A 56 1.98 -9.66 -10.78
C ASN A 56 1.71 -8.60 -11.85
N ALA A 57 0.44 -8.23 -12.06
CA ALA A 57 0.08 -7.15 -12.99
C ALA A 57 0.67 -5.81 -12.53
N LEU A 58 0.52 -5.45 -11.25
CA LEU A 58 1.11 -4.23 -10.70
C LEU A 58 2.65 -4.21 -10.81
N ASP A 59 3.32 -5.33 -10.54
CA ASP A 59 4.77 -5.45 -10.69
C ASP A 59 5.21 -5.31 -12.15
N ALA A 60 4.42 -5.80 -13.12
CA ALA A 60 4.69 -5.58 -14.54
C ALA A 60 4.58 -4.09 -14.91
N ASP A 61 3.51 -3.41 -14.50
CA ASP A 61 3.33 -1.97 -14.74
C ASP A 61 4.45 -1.13 -14.11
N LEU A 62 4.95 -1.54 -12.94
CA LEU A 62 6.09 -0.90 -12.28
C LEU A 62 7.40 -1.14 -13.03
N LYS A 63 7.63 -2.36 -13.56
CA LYS A 63 8.83 -2.69 -14.34
C LYS A 63 8.92 -1.92 -15.65
N GLU A 64 7.79 -1.69 -16.33
CA GLU A 64 7.73 -0.83 -17.52
C GLU A 64 8.23 0.60 -17.23
N ARG A 65 8.15 1.03 -15.97
CA ARG A 65 8.59 2.34 -15.48
C ARG A 65 9.96 2.31 -14.80
N GLY A 66 10.68 1.19 -14.87
CA GLY A 66 12.01 1.00 -14.27
C GLY A 66 12.00 0.67 -12.78
N GLY A 67 10.83 0.39 -12.20
CA GLY A 67 10.66 -0.01 -10.81
C GLY A 67 10.36 -1.50 -10.63
N ARG A 68 9.95 -1.87 -9.42
CA ARG A 68 9.44 -3.20 -9.06
C ARG A 68 8.59 -3.12 -7.81
N LEU A 69 7.68 -4.06 -7.63
CA LEU A 69 6.95 -4.24 -6.39
C LEU A 69 7.81 -5.01 -5.38
N ARG A 70 8.01 -4.45 -4.19
CA ARG A 70 8.54 -5.18 -3.04
C ARG A 70 7.38 -5.81 -2.28
N ILE A 71 7.51 -7.10 -1.97
CA ILE A 71 6.54 -7.84 -1.17
C ILE A 71 7.21 -8.20 0.14
N GLU A 72 6.58 -7.81 1.25
CA GLU A 72 6.97 -8.18 2.61
C GLU A 72 5.82 -8.94 3.26
N ALA A 73 6.09 -9.66 4.35
CA ALA A 73 5.07 -10.32 5.15
C ALA A 73 5.25 -9.97 6.62
N GLY A 74 4.15 -9.71 7.33
CA GLY A 74 4.19 -9.41 8.75
C GLY A 74 3.21 -8.31 9.18
N GLU A 75 3.42 -7.79 10.38
CA GLU A 75 2.61 -6.71 10.92
C GLU A 75 3.01 -5.39 10.24
N ALA A 76 2.02 -4.72 9.63
CA ALA A 76 2.27 -3.55 8.78
C ALA A 76 2.97 -2.40 9.51
N SER A 77 2.62 -2.11 10.77
CA SER A 77 3.28 -1.06 11.55
C SER A 77 4.74 -1.38 11.81
N ALA A 78 5.07 -2.64 12.12
CA ALA A 78 6.46 -3.06 12.31
C ALA A 78 7.28 -3.01 11.01
N VAL A 79 6.70 -3.47 9.89
CA VAL A 79 7.38 -3.43 8.59
C VAL A 79 7.59 -1.98 8.14
N LEU A 80 6.58 -1.11 8.29
CA LEU A 80 6.62 0.29 7.86
C LEU A 80 7.49 1.17 8.75
N ALA A 81 7.56 0.91 10.07
CA ALA A 81 8.44 1.65 10.98
C ALA A 81 9.92 1.47 10.65
N ASN A 82 10.28 0.36 10.03
CA ASN A 82 11.64 0.09 9.54
C ASN A 82 11.89 0.67 8.14
N GLN A 83 10.88 1.28 7.50
CA GLN A 83 11.07 1.94 6.23
C GLN A 83 11.56 3.36 6.46
N GLY A 84 12.69 3.71 5.85
CA GLY A 84 13.12 5.09 5.79
C GLY A 84 12.19 5.92 4.90
N GLY A 85 12.04 7.21 5.22
CA GLY A 85 11.28 8.16 4.40
C GLY A 85 9.82 8.37 4.83
N THR A 86 9.05 9.03 3.96
CA THR A 86 7.62 9.29 4.18
C THR A 86 6.79 8.14 3.59
N VAL A 87 5.82 7.62 4.34
CA VAL A 87 4.94 6.53 3.89
C VAL A 87 3.62 7.07 3.35
N TYR A 88 3.26 6.67 2.14
CA TYR A 88 2.04 7.09 1.44
C TYR A 88 1.06 5.92 1.31
N TRP A 89 -0.24 6.16 1.54
CA TRP A 89 -1.29 5.16 1.25
C TRP A 89 -2.70 5.76 1.06
N ASN A 90 -3.60 5.00 0.39
CA ASN A 90 -5.00 5.39 0.21
C ASN A 90 -5.94 4.90 1.32
N ALA A 91 -6.45 5.76 2.20
CA ALA A 91 -7.38 5.45 3.28
C ALA A 91 -8.45 4.37 2.99
N ASP A 92 -8.78 3.63 4.04
CA ASP A 92 -9.72 2.53 4.02
C ASP A 92 -10.55 2.55 5.30
N TYR A 93 -11.87 2.47 5.15
CA TYR A 93 -12.81 2.74 6.23
C TYR A 93 -13.41 1.49 6.85
N SER A 94 -12.94 0.30 6.47
CA SER A 94 -13.34 -0.90 7.19
C SER A 94 -12.79 -0.88 8.63
N PRO A 95 -13.52 -1.41 9.64
CA PRO A 95 -13.05 -1.39 11.03
C PRO A 95 -11.65 -1.98 11.22
N TYR A 96 -11.36 -3.08 10.51
CA TYR A 96 -10.05 -3.72 10.53
C TYR A 96 -8.95 -2.80 9.97
N ALA A 97 -9.20 -2.11 8.86
CA ALA A 97 -8.21 -1.21 8.26
C ALA A 97 -7.98 0.04 9.12
N ILE A 98 -9.04 0.61 9.70
CA ILE A 98 -8.92 1.74 10.65
C ILE A 98 -8.03 1.35 11.83
N ALA A 99 -8.27 0.17 12.44
CA ALA A 99 -7.47 -0.31 13.56
C ALA A 99 -6.00 -0.56 13.16
N ARG A 100 -5.75 -1.13 11.97
CA ARG A 100 -4.40 -1.35 11.44
C ARG A 100 -3.69 -0.03 11.17
N ASP A 101 -4.32 0.88 10.43
CA ASP A 101 -3.76 2.18 10.08
C ASP A 101 -3.52 3.01 11.36
N GLY A 102 -4.36 2.88 12.38
CA GLY A 102 -4.13 3.46 13.70
C GLY A 102 -2.87 2.95 14.42
N ARG A 103 -2.47 1.68 14.22
CA ARG A 103 -1.18 1.17 14.72
C ARG A 103 -0.02 1.72 13.91
N VAL A 104 -0.15 1.77 12.59
CA VAL A 104 0.87 2.34 11.69
C VAL A 104 1.17 3.79 12.07
N ARG A 105 0.14 4.64 12.23
CA ARG A 105 0.31 6.04 12.61
C ARG A 105 1.02 6.27 13.94
N LYS A 106 0.99 5.28 14.86
CA LYS A 106 1.70 5.36 16.14
C LYS A 106 3.19 5.03 16.02
N GLN A 107 3.60 4.29 14.99
CA GLN A 107 4.98 3.83 14.81
C GLN A 107 5.71 4.53 13.65
N VAL A 108 4.96 5.09 12.70
CA VAL A 108 5.47 5.76 11.51
C VAL A 108 5.25 7.27 11.66
N GLU A 109 6.33 7.99 11.93
CA GLU A 109 6.29 9.44 12.17
C GLU A 109 5.84 10.22 10.93
N ARG A 110 6.42 9.91 9.76
CA ARG A 110 6.17 10.63 8.51
C ARG A 110 5.26 9.83 7.60
N HIS A 111 4.01 10.28 7.47
CA HIS A 111 3.05 9.62 6.61
C HIS A 111 2.04 10.57 5.99
N GLU A 112 1.60 10.24 4.80
CA GLU A 112 0.56 10.96 4.06
C GLU A 112 -0.55 9.99 3.65
N VAL A 113 -1.80 10.40 3.85
CA VAL A 113 -2.97 9.53 3.66
C VAL A 113 -3.96 10.19 2.71
N PHE A 114 -4.34 9.46 1.66
CA PHE A 114 -5.19 9.98 0.59
C PHE A 114 -6.52 9.24 0.51
N HIS A 115 -7.52 9.88 -0.07
CA HIS A 115 -8.81 9.26 -0.34
C HIS A 115 -8.86 8.82 -1.81
N GLY A 116 -8.57 7.54 -2.07
CA GLY A 116 -8.47 7.01 -3.45
C GLY A 116 -9.35 5.81 -3.74
N ASN A 117 -10.18 5.36 -2.80
CA ASN A 117 -10.98 4.13 -2.95
C ASN A 117 -12.46 4.39 -3.21
N PHE A 118 -12.90 5.65 -3.14
CA PHE A 118 -14.30 6.05 -3.31
C PHE A 118 -14.36 7.34 -4.13
N ILE A 119 -15.45 7.52 -4.88
CA ILE A 119 -15.72 8.75 -5.65
C ILE A 119 -15.88 9.94 -4.70
N HIS A 120 -16.56 9.73 -3.57
CA HIS A 120 -16.74 10.73 -2.52
C HIS A 120 -16.29 10.17 -1.18
N TYR A 121 -15.79 11.06 -0.34
CA TYR A 121 -15.44 10.73 1.03
C TYR A 121 -16.69 10.25 1.79
N PRO A 122 -16.64 9.09 2.47
CA PRO A 122 -17.84 8.47 3.04
C PRO A 122 -18.38 9.10 4.33
N GLY A 123 -17.70 10.10 4.92
CA GLY A 123 -18.21 10.79 6.12
C GLY A 123 -17.16 11.56 6.91
#